data_AF-A0A7S2DUR1-F1
#
_entry.id   AF-A0A7S2DUR1-F1
#
_cell.length_a   1.000
_cell.length_b   1.000
_cell.length_c   1.000
_cell.angle_alpha   90.00
_cell.angle_beta   90.00
_cell.angle_gamma   90.00
#
_symmetry.space_group_name_H-M   'P 1'
#
loop_
_entity.id
_entity.type
_entity.pdbx_description
1 polymer ?
#
loop_
_entity_poly.entity_id
_entity_poly.type
_entity_poly.pdbx_seq_one_letter_code
_entity_poly.pdbx_strand_id
1 'polypeptide(L)'
;VSIEVDPLFAAIATKIVEHAGLASKVKILMGTVESKAARIPECLSRGQADASEKTADFVLCDHSKELFVPDLNILEERGVVGPGTVVMGDTTVYPGEANSDRANNLL
;
A
#
# COMPACT_ATOMS: atom_id res chain seq x y z
N VAL A 1 -1.07 3.95 -6.05
CA VAL A 1 -2.33 3.83 -5.29
C VAL A 1 -2.01 4.09 -3.83
N SER A 2 -2.87 4.81 -3.12
CA SER A 2 -2.78 5.00 -1.67
C SER A 2 -4.11 4.58 -1.05
N ILE A 3 -4.06 3.99 0.14
CA ILE A 3 -5.21 3.47 0.87
C ILE A 3 -5.23 4.17 2.23
N GLU A 4 -6.36 4.75 2.60
CA GLU A 4 -6.52 5.50 3.84
C GLU A 4 -7.86 5.15 4.48
N VAL A 5 -7.86 4.80 5.77
CA VAL A 5 -9.05 4.36 6.50
C VAL A 5 -9.88 5.54 6.99
N ASP A 6 -9.23 6.64 7.37
CA ASP A 6 -9.87 7.83 7.90
C ASP A 6 -10.42 8.72 6.77
N PRO A 7 -11.73 8.99 6.73
CA PRO A 7 -12.33 9.76 5.66
C PRO A 7 -11.86 11.21 5.61
N LEU A 8 -11.53 11.81 6.75
CA LEU A 8 -10.99 13.17 6.83
C LEU A 8 -9.58 13.21 6.24
N PHE A 9 -8.70 12.27 6.60
CA PHE A 9 -7.35 12.21 6.05
C PHE A 9 -7.35 11.88 4.55
N ALA A 10 -8.23 10.99 4.09
CA ALA A 10 -8.39 10.71 2.68
C ALA A 10 -8.80 11.98 1.89
N ALA A 11 -9.73 12.77 2.44
CA ALA A 11 -10.16 14.02 1.83
C ALA A 11 -9.04 15.07 1.80
N ILE A 12 -8.29 15.23 2.90
CA ILE A 12 -7.14 16.14 2.98
C ILE A 12 -6.05 15.73 1.98
N ALA A 13 -5.66 14.45 1.97
CA ALA A 13 -4.66 13.93 1.04
C ALA A 13 -5.09 14.13 -0.42
N THR A 14 -6.38 13.95 -0.73
CA THR A 14 -6.93 14.22 -2.06
C THR A 14 -6.73 15.68 -2.46
N LYS A 15 -7.03 16.63 -1.56
CA LYS A 15 -6.82 18.06 -1.85
C LYS A 15 -5.35 18.43 -2.01
N ILE A 16 -4.46 17.83 -1.23
CA ILE A 16 -3.01 18.04 -1.38
C ILE A 16 -2.52 17.50 -2.73
N VAL A 17 -2.92 16.29 -3.11
CA VAL A 17 -2.59 15.68 -4.40
C VAL A 17 -3.11 16.50 -5.59
N GLU A 18 -4.36 16.97 -5.51
CA GLU A 18 -4.96 17.85 -6.52
C GLU A 18 -4.18 19.16 -6.64
N HIS A 19 -3.88 19.81 -5.51
CA HIS A 19 -3.14 21.07 -5.47
C HIS A 19 -1.72 20.93 -6.05
N ALA A 20 -1.06 19.79 -5.79
CA ALA A 20 0.25 19.47 -6.35
C ALA A 20 0.22 19.12 -7.86
N GLY A 21 -0.95 19.07 -8.50
CA GLY A 21 -1.08 18.69 -9.91
C GLY A 21 -0.86 17.20 -10.18
N LEU A 22 -1.02 16.34 -9.17
CA LEU A 22 -0.73 14.90 -9.24
C LEU A 22 -1.98 14.02 -9.37
N ALA A 23 -3.17 14.62 -9.52
CA ALA A 23 -4.45 13.91 -9.56
C ALA A 23 -4.55 12.83 -10.66
N SER A 24 -3.81 12.98 -11.78
CA SER A 24 -3.79 11.97 -12.84
C SER A 24 -2.93 10.74 -12.52
N LYS A 25 -2.04 10.83 -11.52
CA LYS A 25 -1.08 9.78 -11.14
C LYS A 25 -1.44 9.08 -9.84
N VAL A 26 -2.04 9.79 -8.89
CA VAL A 26 -2.33 9.26 -7.56
C VAL A 26 -3.82 8.96 -7.42
N LYS A 27 -4.14 7.70 -7.11
CA LYS A 27 -5.49 7.24 -6.78
C LYS A 27 -5.54 6.96 -5.28
N ILE A 28 -6.39 7.67 -4.55
CA ILE A 28 -6.65 7.46 -3.12
C ILE A 28 -7.91 6.61 -2.97
N LEU A 29 -7.82 5.51 -2.25
CA LEU A 29 -8.93 4.60 -1.96
C LEU A 29 -9.24 4.67 -0.46
N MET A 30 -10.45 5.09 -0.11
CA MET A 30 -10.88 5.17 1.29
C MET A 30 -11.34 3.81 1.83
N GLY A 31 -10.66 3.25 2.83
CA GLY A 31 -10.96 1.98 3.49
C GLY A 31 -9.69 1.25 3.94
N THR A 32 -9.82 -0.05 4.23
CA THR A 32 -8.69 -0.95 4.53
C THR A 32 -8.19 -1.66 3.27
N VAL A 33 -6.99 -2.25 3.31
CA VAL A 33 -6.47 -3.12 2.24
C VAL A 33 -7.46 -4.25 1.94
N GLU A 34 -7.95 -4.94 2.98
CA GLU A 34 -8.97 -5.99 2.85
C GLU A 34 -10.21 -5.49 2.09
N SER A 35 -10.79 -4.36 2.52
CA SER A 35 -12.01 -3.81 1.89
C SER A 35 -11.81 -3.39 0.43
N LYS A 36 -10.55 -3.12 0.02
CA LYS A 36 -10.17 -2.68 -1.32
C LYS A 36 -9.43 -3.73 -2.13
N ALA A 37 -9.25 -4.95 -1.62
CA ALA A 37 -8.45 -5.99 -2.24
C ALA A 37 -8.81 -6.27 -3.71
N ALA A 38 -10.11 -6.21 -4.05
CA ALA A 38 -10.57 -6.39 -5.43
C ALA A 38 -10.24 -5.21 -6.36
N ARG A 39 -10.14 -3.98 -5.81
CA ARG A 39 -10.00 -2.74 -6.57
C ARG A 39 -8.55 -2.28 -6.71
N ILE A 40 -7.67 -2.70 -5.81
CA ILE A 40 -6.24 -2.38 -5.86
C ILE A 40 -5.60 -2.82 -7.19
N PRO A 41 -5.80 -4.07 -7.69
CA PRO A 41 -5.22 -4.50 -8.97
C PRO A 41 -5.72 -3.67 -10.15
N GLU A 42 -7.01 -3.32 -10.18
CA GLU A 42 -7.60 -2.48 -11.23
C GLU A 42 -6.92 -1.10 -11.28
N CYS A 43 -6.55 -0.57 -10.12
CA CYS A 43 -5.92 0.74 -10.04
C CYS A 43 -4.46 0.75 -10.52
N LEU A 44 -3.80 -0.42 -10.51
CA LEU A 44 -2.43 -0.60 -11.03
C LEU A 44 -2.41 -0.89 -12.52
N SER A 45 -3.50 -1.43 -13.08
CA SER A 45 -3.59 -1.71 -14.52
C SER A 45 -3.31 -0.46 -15.36
N ARG A 46 -2.38 -0.57 -16.33
CA ARG A 46 -1.95 0.52 -17.22
C ARG A 46 -2.72 0.54 -18.55
N GLY A 47 -3.87 -0.11 -18.61
CA GLY A 47 -4.73 -0.16 -19.79
C GLY A 47 -4.39 -1.28 -20.79
N GLN A 48 -3.56 -2.26 -20.43
CA GLN A 48 -3.31 -3.44 -21.25
C GLN A 48 -4.11 -4.65 -20.75
N ALA A 49 -4.47 -5.53 -21.68
CA ALA A 49 -5.35 -6.68 -21.43
C ALA A 49 -4.66 -7.87 -20.72
N ASP A 50 -3.35 -7.80 -20.51
CA ASP A 50 -2.59 -8.88 -19.87
C ASP A 50 -2.69 -8.78 -18.33
N ALA A 51 -3.04 -9.90 -17.70
CA ALA A 51 -3.11 -10.03 -16.26
C ALA A 51 -1.71 -9.99 -15.59
N SER A 52 -0.63 -10.14 -16.36
CA SER A 52 0.75 -10.06 -15.87
C SER A 52 1.18 -8.65 -15.42
N GLU A 53 0.46 -7.59 -15.79
CA GLU A 53 0.74 -6.19 -15.39
C GLU A 53 0.10 -5.75 -14.06
N LYS A 54 -0.42 -6.71 -13.25
CA LYS A 54 -1.12 -6.38 -12.00
C LYS A 54 -0.21 -6.30 -10.78
N THR A 55 1.06 -6.70 -10.92
CA THR A 55 2.05 -6.61 -9.85
C THR A 55 2.49 -5.16 -9.64
N ALA A 56 2.69 -4.79 -8.38
CA ALA A 56 3.26 -3.50 -8.02
C ALA A 56 4.77 -3.55 -8.19
N ASP A 57 5.34 -2.50 -8.79
CA ASP A 57 6.79 -2.27 -8.76
C ASP A 57 7.27 -2.06 -7.32
N PHE A 58 6.49 -1.29 -6.53
CA PHE A 58 6.79 -0.93 -5.15
C PHE A 58 5.53 -0.94 -4.27
N VAL A 59 5.67 -1.41 -3.04
CA VAL A 59 4.67 -1.30 -1.96
C VAL A 59 5.32 -0.63 -0.74
N LEU A 60 4.74 0.49 -0.29
CA LEU A 60 5.12 1.17 0.94
C LEU A 60 4.09 0.83 2.03
N CYS A 61 4.55 0.25 3.14
CA CYS A 61 3.77 0.00 4.34
C CYS A 61 4.10 1.08 5.39
N ASP A 62 3.18 2.02 5.56
CA ASP A 62 3.30 3.16 6.51
C ASP A 62 2.02 3.35 7.33
N HIS A 63 1.40 2.22 7.71
CA HIS A 63 0.20 2.20 8.55
C HIS A 63 0.48 1.41 9.82
N SER A 64 -0.57 0.98 10.52
CA SER A 64 -0.51 0.02 11.63
C SER A 64 0.43 -1.16 11.33
N LYS A 65 1.48 -1.33 12.13
CA LYS A 65 2.53 -2.34 11.92
C LYS A 65 2.02 -3.77 12.07
N GLU A 66 1.06 -3.95 12.96
CA GLU A 66 0.33 -5.19 13.17
C GLU A 66 -0.42 -5.68 11.92
N LEU A 67 -0.68 -4.78 10.96
CA LEU A 67 -1.35 -5.10 9.69
C LEU A 67 -0.39 -5.30 8.52
N PHE A 68 0.92 -5.05 8.68
CA PHE A 68 1.87 -5.19 7.57
C PHE A 68 1.84 -6.60 6.94
N VAL A 69 1.98 -7.64 7.76
CA VAL A 69 1.98 -9.03 7.27
C VAL A 69 0.59 -9.46 6.77
N PRO A 70 -0.51 -9.26 7.53
CA PRO A 70 -1.87 -9.55 7.04
C PRO A 70 -2.19 -8.90 5.68
N ASP A 71 -1.86 -7.61 5.53
CA ASP A 71 -2.15 -6.88 4.30
C ASP A 71 -1.26 -7.33 3.15
N LEU A 72 0.03 -7.62 3.39
CA LEU A 72 0.91 -8.18 2.38
C LEU A 72 0.42 -9.54 1.88
N ASN A 73 -0.05 -10.43 2.77
CA ASN A 73 -0.63 -11.72 2.37
C ASN A 73 -1.85 -11.52 1.45
N ILE A 74 -2.74 -10.58 1.79
CA ILE A 74 -3.88 -10.23 0.93
C ILE A 74 -3.39 -9.74 -0.44
N LEU A 75 -2.37 -8.89 -0.48
CA LEU A 75 -1.82 -8.37 -1.73
C LEU A 75 -1.14 -9.46 -2.57
N GLU A 76 -0.46 -10.43 -1.95
CA GLU A 76 0.10 -11.61 -2.62
C GLU A 76 -1.00 -12.50 -3.22
N GLU A 77 -2.05 -12.80 -2.46
CA GLU A 77 -3.21 -13.58 -2.95
C GLU A 77 -3.92 -12.92 -4.14
N ARG A 78 -3.87 -11.59 -4.23
CA ARG A 78 -4.44 -10.81 -5.34
C ARG A 78 -3.46 -10.61 -6.50
N GLY A 79 -2.23 -11.13 -6.41
CA GLY A 79 -1.18 -10.96 -7.41
C GLY A 79 -0.66 -9.53 -7.52
N VAL A 80 -0.87 -8.71 -6.50
CA VAL A 80 -0.33 -7.34 -6.41
C VAL A 80 1.12 -7.37 -5.92
N VAL A 81 1.43 -8.25 -4.97
CA VAL A 81 2.80 -8.50 -4.50
C VAL A 81 3.27 -9.84 -5.07
N GLY A 82 4.49 -9.89 -5.60
CA GLY A 82 5.07 -11.11 -6.14
C GLY A 82 6.54 -10.91 -6.54
N PRO A 83 7.14 -11.86 -7.27
CA PRO A 83 8.52 -11.73 -7.73
C PRO A 83 8.76 -10.42 -8.48
N GLY A 84 9.75 -9.64 -8.03
CA GLY A 84 10.08 -8.33 -8.60
C GLY A 84 9.44 -7.13 -7.89
N THR A 85 8.45 -7.34 -7.02
CA THR A 85 7.91 -6.27 -6.16
C THR A 85 8.90 -5.93 -5.05
N VAL A 86 9.19 -4.64 -4.88
CA VAL A 86 9.95 -4.15 -3.71
C VAL A 86 8.98 -3.72 -2.62
N VAL A 87 9.09 -4.32 -1.44
CA VAL A 87 8.31 -3.96 -0.25
C VAL A 87 9.18 -3.14 0.70
N MET A 88 8.69 -1.96 1.10
CA MET A 88 9.35 -1.07 2.05
C MET A 88 8.39 -0.80 3.22
N GLY A 89 8.83 -1.08 4.44
CA GLY A 89 8.09 -0.71 5.66
C GLY A 89 8.70 0.51 6.32
N ASP A 90 7.88 1.48 6.72
CA ASP A 90 8.35 2.53 7.61
C ASP A 90 8.55 1.94 9.02
N THR A 91 9.79 2.01 9.51
CA THR A 91 10.17 1.53 10.84
C THR A 91 10.69 2.69 11.67
N THR A 92 10.06 2.91 12.81
CA THR A 92 10.49 3.94 13.74
C THR A 92 11.70 3.43 14.51
N VAL A 93 12.89 3.91 14.17
CA VAL A 93 14.15 3.53 14.83
C VAL A 93 14.26 4.15 16.25
N TYR A 94 13.61 5.29 16.50
CA TYR A 94 13.57 5.95 17.80
C TYR A 94 12.17 6.54 18.11
N PRO A 95 11.59 6.37 19.32
CA PRO A 95 12.14 5.69 20.50
C PRO A 95 12.33 4.17 20.33
N GLY A 96 12.04 3.63 19.13
CA GLY A 96 12.11 2.21 18.84
C GLY A 96 10.81 1.53 19.24
N GLU A 97 10.48 0.43 18.57
CA GLU A 97 9.34 -0.39 18.95
C GLU A 97 9.66 -1.13 20.25
N ALA A 98 8.82 -0.96 21.27
CA ALA A 98 8.99 -1.65 22.56
C ALA A 98 8.90 -3.19 22.43
N ASN A 99 8.27 -3.68 21.36
CA ASN A 99 8.08 -5.11 21.06
C ASN A 99 8.85 -5.58 19.82
N SER A 100 9.89 -4.87 19.37
CA SER A 100 10.78 -5.43 18.35
C SER A 100 11.60 -6.55 18.99
N ASP A 101 11.09 -7.79 18.97
CA ASP A 101 11.95 -8.96 19.08
C ASP A 101 12.92 -8.90 17.90
N ARG A 102 14.14 -8.47 18.24
CA ARG A 102 15.21 -7.93 17.38
C ARG A 102 15.86 -8.93 16.42
N ALA A 103 15.17 -9.99 15.97
CA ALA A 103 15.86 -11.08 15.28
C ALA A 103 15.29 -11.55 13.93
N ASN A 104 13.99 -11.40 13.61
CA ASN A 104 13.44 -12.26 12.54
C ASN A 104 12.76 -11.61 11.33
N ASN A 105 12.59 -10.29 11.23
CA ASN A 105 11.83 -9.69 10.12
C ASN A 105 12.58 -8.61 9.34
N LEU A 106 13.82 -8.89 8.93
CA LEU A 106 14.45 -8.14 7.85
C LEU A 106 14.90 -9.14 6.77
N LEU A 107 13.95 -9.41 5.86
CA LEU A 107 14.11 -10.13 4.58
C LEU A 107 14.54 -11.60 4.66
#